data_AF-A0AAD9LKS0-F1
#
_entry.id   AF-A0AAD9LKS0-F1
#
_cell.length_a   1.000
_cell.length_b   1.000
_cell.length_c   1.000
_cell.angle_alpha   90.00
_cell.angle_beta   90.00
_cell.angle_gamma   90.00
#
_symmetry.space_group_name_H-M   'P 1'
#
loop_
_entity.id
_entity.type
_entity.pdbx_description
1 polymer ?
#
loop_
_entity_poly.entity_id
_entity_poly.type
_entity_poly.pdbx_seq_one_letter_code
_entity_poly.pdbx_strand_id
1 'polypeptide(L)'
;MVKKTVESKTNTKSTIVVMAPGKTRKRGSTESSNGSNSKRARQTDDPETSATDVPEVPIEFLQKSCDAMHKACLTEYDEKSRQTTRRTMAQPYKLANYQKRLWADRYLAARNRNQVMDYALLSTKIQFKAVKDDPKELEAYHKPLLQELYACYLEILKKEKAEAELTKSTQENLLESIQTMLCETKEELKCELQRGKEEVNIMKEKLEEERSRVQKLQVELAAEKSHSSTLQEELNAAREAATNHQSDRGS
;
A
#
# COMPACT_ATOMS: atom_id res chain seq x y z
N MET A 1 -19.14 -35.17 -46.27
CA MET A 1 -18.05 -35.07 -47.27
C MET A 1 -17.00 -36.12 -46.96
N VAL A 2 -16.55 -36.77 -48.02
CA VAL A 2 -15.88 -38.07 -48.06
C VAL A 2 -14.42 -37.86 -48.49
N LYS A 3 -13.55 -38.80 -48.10
CA LYS A 3 -12.16 -39.07 -48.55
C LYS A 3 -11.03 -38.21 -47.96
N LYS A 4 -10.22 -38.85 -47.11
CA LYS A 4 -8.76 -38.67 -47.15
C LYS A 4 -8.18 -39.78 -48.03
N THR A 5 -7.51 -39.35 -49.10
CA THR A 5 -6.78 -40.18 -50.05
C THR A 5 -5.36 -40.43 -49.52
N VAL A 6 -4.95 -41.68 -49.68
CA VAL A 6 -3.60 -42.23 -49.50
C VAL A 6 -2.65 -41.64 -50.53
N GLU A 7 -1.41 -41.33 -50.16
CA GLU A 7 -0.28 -41.53 -51.07
C GLU A 7 1.01 -41.85 -50.31
N SER A 8 1.48 -43.05 -50.57
CA SER A 8 2.74 -43.66 -50.16
C SER A 8 3.79 -43.45 -51.25
N LYS A 9 5.03 -43.08 -50.89
CA LYS A 9 6.22 -43.36 -51.71
C LYS A 9 7.40 -43.82 -50.86
N THR A 10 7.78 -45.06 -51.16
CA THR A 10 8.99 -45.82 -50.88
C THR A 10 10.26 -45.11 -51.37
N ASN A 11 11.43 -45.31 -50.72
CA ASN A 11 12.48 -46.13 -51.32
C ASN A 11 13.64 -46.45 -50.34
N THR A 12 14.13 -47.67 -50.53
CA THR A 12 15.20 -48.46 -49.92
C THR A 12 16.61 -47.86 -49.92
N LYS A 13 17.43 -48.31 -48.95
CA LYS A 13 18.75 -48.91 -49.21
C LYS A 13 19.24 -49.71 -48.00
N SER A 14 19.29 -51.02 -48.18
CA SER A 14 19.96 -51.99 -47.31
C SER A 14 21.48 -51.92 -47.50
N THR A 15 22.25 -52.11 -46.44
CA THR A 15 23.61 -52.67 -46.51
C THR A 15 23.87 -53.46 -45.22
N ILE A 16 24.10 -54.76 -45.40
CA ILE A 16 24.53 -55.74 -44.41
C ILE A 16 26.00 -56.04 -44.70
N VAL A 17 26.90 -55.90 -43.72
CA VAL A 17 28.21 -56.60 -43.67
C VAL A 17 28.59 -56.77 -42.17
N VAL A 18 28.38 -57.95 -41.58
CA VAL A 18 29.37 -58.98 -41.13
C VAL A 18 29.93 -58.83 -39.69
N MET A 19 29.49 -59.77 -38.84
CA MET A 19 30.17 -60.61 -37.82
C MET A 19 31.22 -60.04 -36.81
N ALA A 20 30.83 -60.11 -35.52
CA ALA A 20 31.42 -60.76 -34.30
C ALA A 20 32.97 -60.76 -34.05
N PRO A 21 33.50 -61.00 -32.81
CA PRO A 21 32.88 -61.54 -31.56
C PRO A 21 33.17 -60.68 -30.29
N GLY A 22 32.43 -60.72 -29.18
CA GLY A 22 32.27 -61.82 -28.23
C GLY A 22 33.08 -61.56 -26.94
N LYS A 23 32.42 -61.38 -25.78
CA LYS A 23 32.91 -61.83 -24.46
C LYS A 23 31.82 -61.76 -23.37
N THR A 24 31.40 -62.97 -23.03
CA THR A 24 30.79 -63.53 -21.82
C THR A 24 30.60 -62.68 -20.56
N ARG A 25 29.38 -62.86 -20.03
CA ARG A 25 28.87 -62.64 -18.67
C ARG A 25 29.60 -63.56 -17.66
N LYS A 26 29.91 -63.08 -16.45
CA LYS A 26 30.05 -63.94 -15.26
C LYS A 26 29.49 -63.23 -14.02
N ARG A 27 28.44 -63.83 -13.45
CA ARG A 27 27.91 -63.55 -12.11
C ARG A 27 28.90 -64.09 -11.07
N GLY A 28 29.05 -63.37 -9.97
CA GLY A 28 29.54 -63.87 -8.68
C GLY A 28 28.70 -63.21 -7.59
N SER A 29 28.01 -64.04 -6.82
CA SER A 29 27.17 -63.73 -5.65
C SER A 29 27.92 -64.16 -4.38
N THR A 30 27.38 -63.79 -3.20
CA THR A 30 27.75 -64.10 -1.80
C THR A 30 28.58 -63.03 -1.10
N GLU A 31 28.39 -62.66 0.17
CA GLU A 31 27.33 -62.69 1.19
C GLU A 31 27.96 -62.07 2.46
N SER A 32 27.13 -61.58 3.39
CA SER A 32 27.43 -61.44 4.84
C SER A 32 28.50 -60.41 5.28
N SER A 33 28.46 -59.79 6.47
CA SER A 33 27.52 -59.70 7.60
C SER A 33 28.17 -58.80 8.67
N ASN A 34 27.35 -58.17 9.53
CA ASN A 34 27.67 -57.60 10.86
C ASN A 34 28.62 -56.38 10.90
N GLY A 35 28.44 -55.35 11.73
CA GLY A 35 27.63 -55.13 12.92
C GLY A 35 28.41 -54.18 13.86
N SER A 36 27.69 -53.46 14.73
CA SER A 36 28.17 -52.78 15.96
C SER A 36 28.47 -51.27 15.94
N ASN A 37 27.47 -50.54 16.49
CA ASN A 37 27.55 -49.43 17.46
C ASN A 37 28.92 -48.82 17.81
N SER A 38 28.97 -47.47 17.79
CA SER A 38 29.66 -46.69 18.81
C SER A 38 29.03 -45.29 18.97
N LYS A 39 28.46 -45.03 20.14
CA LYS A 39 28.14 -43.69 20.66
C LYS A 39 29.25 -43.28 21.64
N ARG A 40 29.85 -42.09 21.45
CA ARG A 40 30.58 -41.28 22.46
C ARG A 40 30.66 -39.85 21.90
N ALA A 41 29.88 -38.88 22.35
CA ALA A 41 29.94 -38.10 23.60
C ALA A 41 31.04 -37.02 23.63
N ARG A 42 30.56 -35.76 23.44
CA ARG A 42 30.91 -34.46 24.06
C ARG A 42 32.24 -33.72 23.76
N GLN A 43 32.01 -32.50 23.23
CA GLN A 43 32.52 -31.16 23.61
C GLN A 43 34.03 -30.88 23.55
N THR A 44 34.37 -30.00 22.61
CA THR A 44 35.23 -28.84 22.85
C THR A 44 34.57 -27.62 22.21
N ASP A 45 34.24 -26.63 23.05
CA ASP A 45 33.78 -25.32 22.64
C ASP A 45 35.00 -24.51 22.16
N ASP A 46 35.06 -24.22 20.86
CA ASP A 46 35.96 -23.20 20.29
C ASP A 46 35.10 -22.04 19.77
N PRO A 47 35.23 -20.81 20.31
CA PRO A 47 34.58 -19.64 19.72
C PRO A 47 35.47 -19.11 18.59
N GLU A 48 35.54 -19.84 17.48
CA GLU A 48 36.11 -19.32 16.25
C GLU A 48 35.09 -18.46 15.50
N THR A 49 35.33 -17.16 15.59
CA THR A 49 34.75 -16.07 14.80
C THR A 49 34.70 -16.40 13.29
N SER A 50 33.63 -17.05 12.82
CA SER A 50 33.42 -17.30 11.38
C SER A 50 32.77 -16.08 10.71
N ALA A 51 33.59 -15.08 10.39
CA ALA A 51 33.19 -13.86 9.67
C ALA A 51 32.87 -14.08 8.17
N THR A 52 32.23 -15.19 7.81
CA THR A 52 31.88 -15.53 6.41
C THR A 52 30.53 -16.21 6.22
N ASP A 53 29.67 -16.23 7.25
CA ASP A 53 28.32 -16.80 7.09
C ASP A 53 27.32 -15.76 6.57
N VAL A 54 26.48 -16.16 5.64
CA VAL A 54 25.45 -15.29 5.04
C VAL A 54 24.27 -15.30 5.98
N PRO A 55 23.79 -14.14 6.50
CA PRO A 55 22.68 -14.14 7.43
C PRO A 55 21.44 -14.79 6.80
N GLU A 56 20.81 -15.69 7.55
CA GLU A 56 19.55 -16.29 7.09
C GLU A 56 18.44 -15.24 7.08
N VAL A 57 17.61 -15.27 6.04
CA VAL A 57 16.41 -14.43 5.98
C VAL A 57 15.41 -14.87 7.07
N PRO A 58 14.87 -13.94 7.88
CA PRO A 58 13.82 -14.26 8.85
C PRO A 58 12.62 -14.92 8.19
N ILE A 59 12.03 -15.94 8.87
CA ILE A 59 10.92 -16.74 8.31
C ILE A 59 9.75 -15.86 7.85
N GLU A 60 9.44 -14.80 8.60
CA GLU A 60 8.37 -13.83 8.29
C GLU A 60 8.55 -13.12 6.94
N PHE A 61 9.80 -12.91 6.52
CA PHE A 61 10.15 -12.26 5.25
C PHE A 61 10.53 -13.25 4.16
N LEU A 62 10.66 -14.53 4.49
CA LEU A 62 11.19 -15.54 3.59
C LEU A 62 10.31 -15.70 2.35
N GLN A 63 8.99 -15.78 2.52
CA GLN A 63 8.03 -15.84 1.42
C GLN A 63 8.19 -14.63 0.48
N LYS A 64 8.12 -13.41 1.03
CA LYS A 64 8.27 -12.16 0.26
C LYS A 64 9.61 -12.10 -0.47
N SER A 65 10.68 -12.58 0.16
CA SER A 65 12.03 -12.60 -0.40
C SER A 65 12.14 -13.61 -1.55
N CYS A 66 11.54 -14.80 -1.42
CA CYS A 66 11.44 -15.76 -2.51
C CYS A 66 10.64 -15.20 -3.69
N ASP A 67 9.52 -14.53 -3.43
CA ASP A 67 8.70 -13.89 -4.47
C ASP A 67 9.46 -12.74 -5.18
N ALA A 68 10.24 -11.96 -4.42
CA ALA A 68 11.11 -10.92 -4.97
C ALA A 68 12.22 -11.51 -5.85
N MET A 69 12.85 -12.60 -5.42
CA MET A 69 13.84 -13.33 -6.21
C MET A 69 13.23 -13.94 -7.48
N HIS A 70 12.00 -14.44 -7.40
CA HIS A 70 11.25 -14.90 -8.58
C HIS A 70 11.03 -13.77 -9.58
N LYS A 71 10.61 -12.60 -9.12
CA LYS A 71 10.44 -11.41 -9.97
C LYS A 71 11.77 -10.99 -10.61
N ALA A 72 12.85 -10.91 -9.84
CA ALA A 72 14.18 -10.59 -10.35
C ALA A 72 14.65 -11.58 -11.44
N CYS A 73 14.40 -12.87 -11.23
CA CYS A 73 14.68 -13.92 -12.20
C CYS A 73 13.90 -13.78 -13.52
N LEU A 74 12.70 -13.18 -13.48
CA LEU A 74 11.89 -12.90 -14.67
C LEU A 74 12.33 -11.62 -15.36
N THR A 75 12.63 -10.55 -14.62
CA THR A 75 13.09 -9.28 -15.20
C THR A 75 14.43 -9.42 -15.89
N GLU A 76 15.37 -10.18 -15.32
CA GLU A 76 16.66 -10.47 -15.96
C GLU A 76 16.54 -11.30 -17.25
N TYR A 77 15.48 -12.11 -17.37
CA TYR A 77 15.22 -12.89 -18.58
C TYR A 77 14.84 -11.98 -19.75
N ASP A 78 14.01 -10.96 -19.48
CA ASP A 78 13.58 -9.99 -20.49
C ASP A 78 14.73 -9.07 -20.96
N GLU A 79 15.68 -8.75 -20.09
CA GLU A 79 16.86 -7.92 -20.42
C GLU A 79 17.94 -8.70 -21.22
N LYS A 80 18.15 -9.99 -20.92
CA LYS A 80 19.25 -10.80 -21.49
C LYS A 80 18.83 -11.72 -22.64
N SER A 81 17.55 -11.82 -23.00
CA SER A 81 17.03 -12.68 -24.08
C SER A 81 17.61 -12.38 -25.48
N ARG A 82 18.50 -11.39 -25.64
CA ARG A 82 19.12 -11.02 -26.94
C ARG A 82 20.55 -11.52 -27.16
N GLN A 83 21.19 -12.22 -26.21
CA GLN A 83 22.55 -12.75 -26.44
C GLN A 83 22.71 -14.21 -25.99
N THR A 84 22.58 -15.14 -26.94
CA THR A 84 23.04 -16.53 -26.79
C THR A 84 24.53 -16.62 -27.06
N THR A 85 25.36 -16.53 -26.03
CA THR A 85 26.78 -16.92 -26.12
C THR A 85 26.89 -18.42 -25.82
N ARG A 86 27.48 -19.19 -26.73
CA ARG A 86 27.74 -20.62 -26.51
C ARG A 86 28.72 -20.80 -25.35
N ARG A 87 28.40 -21.69 -24.41
CA ARG A 87 29.27 -22.04 -23.27
C ARG A 87 30.57 -22.68 -23.78
N THR A 88 31.73 -22.13 -23.41
CA THR A 88 33.00 -22.84 -23.51
C THR A 88 33.14 -23.81 -22.33
N MET A 89 33.73 -24.99 -22.55
CA MET A 89 33.85 -26.06 -21.52
C MET A 89 34.67 -25.67 -20.27
N ALA A 90 35.31 -24.50 -20.27
CA ALA A 90 36.12 -23.99 -19.16
C ALA A 90 35.33 -23.17 -18.13
N GLN A 91 34.06 -22.84 -18.39
CA GLN A 91 33.27 -22.03 -17.46
C GLN A 91 32.58 -22.92 -16.41
N PRO A 92 32.65 -22.57 -15.12
CA PRO A 92 31.91 -23.28 -14.07
C PRO A 92 30.42 -23.24 -14.40
N TYR A 93 29.69 -24.28 -13.99
CA TYR A 93 28.25 -24.31 -14.18
C TYR A 93 27.60 -23.09 -13.52
N LYS A 94 26.49 -22.60 -14.08
CA LYS A 94 25.70 -21.51 -13.50
C LYS A 94 24.25 -21.94 -13.51
N LEU A 95 23.59 -21.82 -12.36
CA LEU A 95 22.16 -22.11 -12.27
C LEU A 95 21.37 -21.11 -13.11
N ALA A 96 20.50 -21.65 -13.96
CA ALA A 96 19.54 -20.86 -14.72
C ALA A 96 18.46 -20.27 -13.78
N ASN A 97 17.87 -19.14 -14.18
CA ASN A 97 16.85 -18.44 -13.38
C ASN A 97 15.67 -19.33 -12.96
N TYR A 98 15.24 -20.28 -13.81
CA TYR A 98 14.20 -21.24 -13.41
C TYR A 98 14.66 -22.21 -12.31
N GLN A 99 15.94 -22.60 -12.29
CA GLN A 99 16.51 -23.46 -11.26
C GLN A 99 16.65 -22.71 -9.93
N LYS A 100 17.05 -21.44 -9.99
CA LYS A 100 17.09 -20.54 -8.82
C LYS A 100 15.71 -20.40 -8.16
N ARG A 101 14.66 -20.21 -8.97
CA ARG A 101 13.26 -20.16 -8.48
C ARG A 101 12.83 -21.46 -7.80
N LEU A 102 13.10 -22.60 -8.44
CA LEU A 102 12.79 -23.92 -7.86
C LEU A 102 13.56 -24.19 -6.57
N TRP A 103 14.82 -23.73 -6.49
CA TRP A 103 15.59 -23.80 -5.27
C TRP A 103 14.95 -22.95 -4.17
N ALA A 104 14.51 -21.72 -4.49
CA ALA A 104 13.82 -20.83 -3.55
C ALA A 104 12.58 -21.49 -2.93
N ASP A 105 11.74 -22.10 -3.77
CA ASP A 105 10.50 -22.74 -3.33
C ASP A 105 10.80 -23.92 -2.39
N ARG A 106 11.86 -24.66 -2.68
CA ARG A 106 12.30 -25.80 -1.85
C ARG A 106 12.95 -25.34 -0.57
N TYR A 107 13.70 -24.25 -0.60
CA TYR A 107 14.27 -23.62 0.57
C TYR A 107 13.18 -23.12 1.51
N LEU A 108 12.21 -22.37 0.99
CA LEU A 108 11.04 -21.91 1.72
C LEU A 108 10.26 -23.07 2.34
N ALA A 109 9.97 -24.12 1.56
CA ALA A 109 9.24 -25.30 2.06
C ALA A 109 10.01 -26.04 3.16
N ALA A 110 11.33 -26.14 3.06
CA ALA A 110 12.17 -26.76 4.08
C ALA A 110 12.20 -25.90 5.35
N ARG A 111 12.41 -24.59 5.23
CA ARG A 111 12.41 -23.63 6.34
C ARG A 111 11.08 -23.58 7.07
N ASN A 112 9.95 -23.58 6.36
CA ASN A 112 8.62 -23.63 6.97
C ASN A 112 8.37 -24.92 7.77
N ARG A 113 9.14 -25.98 7.49
CA ARG A 113 9.08 -27.26 8.22
C ARG A 113 10.20 -27.41 9.25
N ASN A 114 11.03 -26.38 9.45
CA ASN A 114 12.27 -26.44 10.23
C ASN A 114 13.17 -27.61 9.81
N GLN A 115 13.25 -27.85 8.49
CA GLN A 115 14.07 -28.88 7.88
C GLN A 115 15.21 -28.26 7.07
N VAL A 116 16.30 -28.99 6.95
CA VAL A 116 17.41 -28.64 6.04
C VAL A 116 17.03 -29.04 4.62
N MET A 117 17.61 -28.36 3.63
CA MET A 117 17.39 -28.70 2.23
C MET A 117 18.00 -30.07 1.89
N ASP A 118 17.19 -30.96 1.32
CA ASP A 118 17.66 -32.26 0.81
C ASP A 118 18.22 -32.10 -0.62
N TYR A 119 19.53 -31.88 -0.71
CA TYR A 119 20.25 -31.71 -1.97
C TYR A 119 20.33 -32.99 -2.79
N ALA A 120 20.33 -34.17 -2.15
CA ALA A 120 20.32 -35.45 -2.86
C ALA A 120 18.99 -35.66 -3.58
N LEU A 121 17.87 -35.35 -2.93
CA LEU A 121 16.57 -35.37 -3.60
C LEU A 121 16.43 -34.26 -4.64
N LEU A 122 17.07 -33.11 -4.46
CA LEU A 122 16.98 -32.00 -5.41
C LEU A 122 17.80 -32.26 -6.69
N SER A 123 19.00 -32.85 -6.57
CA SER A 123 19.89 -33.15 -7.70
C SER A 123 19.37 -34.23 -8.64
N THR A 124 18.55 -35.16 -8.13
CA THR A 124 17.91 -36.22 -8.95
C THR A 124 16.79 -35.69 -9.87
N LYS A 125 16.34 -34.45 -9.68
CA LYS A 125 15.25 -33.89 -10.47
C LYS A 125 15.67 -33.53 -11.88
N ILE A 126 14.73 -33.68 -12.82
CA ILE A 126 14.92 -33.41 -14.25
C ILE A 126 15.34 -31.95 -14.51
N GLN A 127 15.03 -31.02 -13.60
CA GLN A 127 15.40 -29.61 -13.73
C GLN A 127 16.89 -29.34 -13.45
N PHE A 128 17.63 -30.26 -12.83
CA PHE A 128 19.05 -30.12 -12.49
C PHE A 128 19.95 -31.07 -13.30
N LYS A 129 19.64 -31.32 -14.59
CA LYS A 129 20.36 -32.32 -15.42
C LYS A 129 21.88 -32.14 -15.46
N ALA A 130 22.36 -30.91 -15.36
CA ALA A 130 23.80 -30.62 -15.42
C ALA A 130 24.55 -31.04 -14.16
N VAL A 131 23.83 -31.18 -13.04
CA VAL A 131 24.34 -31.52 -11.70
C VAL A 131 23.69 -32.84 -11.24
N LYS A 132 23.28 -33.68 -12.20
CA LYS A 132 22.50 -34.87 -11.92
C LYS A 132 23.34 -35.85 -11.10
N ASP A 133 22.77 -36.32 -9.99
CA ASP A 133 23.40 -37.28 -9.07
C ASP A 133 24.69 -36.74 -8.38
N ASP A 134 24.96 -35.43 -8.46
CA ASP A 134 26.03 -34.75 -7.70
C ASP A 134 25.45 -33.74 -6.70
N PRO A 135 25.07 -34.17 -5.49
CA PRO A 135 24.54 -33.26 -4.48
C PRO A 135 25.56 -32.21 -4.01
N LYS A 136 26.87 -32.49 -4.09
CA LYS A 136 27.92 -31.58 -3.59
C LYS A 136 28.05 -30.35 -4.48
N GLU A 137 27.98 -30.53 -5.79
CA GLU A 137 27.98 -29.41 -6.72
C GLU A 137 26.73 -28.54 -6.53
N LEU A 138 25.57 -29.12 -6.21
CA LEU A 138 24.36 -28.35 -5.93
C LEU A 138 24.41 -27.62 -4.57
N GLU A 139 25.00 -28.26 -3.55
CA GLU A 139 25.24 -27.68 -2.23
C GLU A 139 26.21 -26.49 -2.30
N ALA A 140 27.18 -26.50 -3.22
CA ALA A 140 28.07 -25.37 -3.46
C ALA A 140 27.32 -24.09 -3.89
N TYR A 141 26.12 -24.21 -4.48
CA TYR A 141 25.26 -23.06 -4.79
C TYR A 141 24.39 -22.60 -3.62
N HIS A 142 24.36 -23.32 -2.50
CA HIS A 142 23.57 -22.91 -1.33
C HIS A 142 23.91 -21.50 -0.89
N LYS A 143 25.20 -21.23 -0.65
CA LYS A 143 25.69 -19.94 -0.16
C LYS A 143 25.44 -18.80 -1.16
N PRO A 144 25.78 -18.91 -2.46
CA PRO A 144 25.43 -17.90 -3.46
C PRO A 144 23.93 -17.60 -3.54
N LEU A 145 23.08 -18.63 -3.48
CA LEU A 145 21.62 -18.44 -3.56
C LEU A 145 21.05 -17.81 -2.28
N LEU A 146 21.62 -18.13 -1.12
CA LEU A 146 21.31 -17.43 0.12
C LEU A 146 21.70 -15.94 0.05
N GLN A 147 22.83 -15.60 -0.57
CA GLN A 147 23.22 -14.20 -0.77
C GLN A 147 22.23 -13.45 -1.66
N GLU A 148 21.82 -14.05 -2.77
CA GLU A 148 20.80 -13.46 -3.67
C GLU A 148 19.46 -13.29 -2.95
N LEU A 149 19.05 -14.27 -2.16
CA LEU A 149 17.82 -14.22 -1.37
C LEU A 149 17.89 -13.16 -0.26
N TYR A 150 19.03 -13.06 0.43
CA TYR A 150 19.26 -12.04 1.46
C TYR A 150 19.31 -10.63 0.86
N ALA A 151 19.87 -10.46 -0.33
CA ALA A 151 19.81 -9.19 -1.05
C ALA A 151 18.35 -8.79 -1.36
N CYS A 152 17.50 -9.74 -1.77
CA CYS A 152 16.07 -9.48 -1.96
C CYS A 152 15.39 -9.05 -0.66
N TYR A 153 15.72 -9.68 0.47
CA TYR A 153 15.25 -9.29 1.79
C TYR A 153 15.62 -7.84 2.14
N LEU A 154 16.89 -7.45 1.94
CA LEU A 154 17.35 -6.08 2.20
C LEU A 154 16.61 -5.04 1.34
N GLU A 155 16.33 -5.36 0.09
CA GLU A 155 15.55 -4.48 -0.79
C GLU A 155 14.09 -4.34 -0.34
N ILE A 156 13.49 -5.41 0.20
CA ILE A 156 12.15 -5.33 0.81
C ILE A 156 12.17 -4.38 2.00
N LEU A 157 13.14 -4.52 2.91
CA LEU A 157 13.26 -3.64 4.08
C LEU A 157 13.42 -2.17 3.68
N LYS A 158 14.23 -1.89 2.65
CA LYS A 158 14.39 -0.52 2.13
C LYS A 158 13.08 0.04 1.61
N LYS A 159 12.31 -0.76 0.88
CA LYS A 159 11.00 -0.34 0.34
C LYS A 159 9.99 -0.09 1.45
N GLU A 160 9.86 -1.01 2.41
CA GLU A 160 8.96 -0.84 3.56
C GLU A 160 9.33 0.40 4.39
N LYS A 161 10.63 0.68 4.57
CA LYS A 161 11.11 1.89 5.23
C LYS A 161 10.75 3.16 4.45
N ALA A 162 10.99 3.17 3.14
CA ALA A 162 10.66 4.30 2.28
C ALA A 162 9.14 4.58 2.24
N GLU A 163 8.33 3.52 2.21
CA GLU A 163 6.86 3.62 2.27
C GLU A 163 6.38 4.18 3.62
N ALA A 164 7.00 3.74 4.73
CA ALA A 164 6.71 4.30 6.05
C ALA A 164 7.07 5.79 6.16
N GLU A 165 8.23 6.20 5.63
CA GLU A 165 8.66 7.60 5.58
C GLU A 165 7.72 8.46 4.73
N LEU A 166 7.31 7.95 3.56
CA LEU A 166 6.34 8.62 2.68
C LEU A 166 4.97 8.77 3.35
N THR A 167 4.50 7.72 4.02
CA THR A 167 3.23 7.73 4.76
C THR A 167 3.26 8.77 5.87
N LYS A 168 4.36 8.81 6.63
CA LYS A 168 4.56 9.79 7.70
C LYS A 168 4.56 11.23 7.16
N SER A 169 5.33 11.50 6.11
CA SER A 169 5.37 12.83 5.48
C SER A 169 4.00 13.24 4.94
N THR A 170 3.24 12.31 4.36
CA THR A 170 1.88 12.58 3.86
C THR A 170 0.94 12.97 5.00
N GLN A 171 1.04 12.29 6.15
CA GLN A 171 0.26 12.62 7.35
C GLN A 171 0.63 13.99 7.91
N GLU A 172 1.93 14.31 7.97
CA GLU A 172 2.41 15.63 8.43
C GLU A 172 1.89 16.76 7.53
N ASN A 173 1.97 16.60 6.20
CA ASN A 173 1.45 17.58 5.25
C ASN A 173 -0.08 17.77 5.37
N LEU A 174 -0.82 16.67 5.56
CA LEU A 174 -2.27 16.74 5.75
C LEU A 174 -2.63 17.48 7.04
N LEU A 175 -1.87 17.22 8.12
CA LEU A 175 -2.07 17.87 9.40
C LEU A 175 -1.79 19.37 9.33
N GLU A 176 -0.72 19.78 8.64
CA GLU A 176 -0.40 21.19 8.39
C GLU A 176 -1.48 21.89 7.55
N SER A 177 -2.01 21.21 6.52
CA SER A 177 -3.12 21.72 5.71
C SER A 177 -4.40 21.91 6.53
N ILE A 178 -4.75 20.94 7.38
CA ILE A 178 -5.92 21.05 8.28
C ILE A 178 -5.72 22.20 9.27
N GLN A 179 -4.53 22.34 9.86
CA GLN A 179 -4.23 23.43 10.77
C GLN A 179 -4.37 24.80 10.10
N THR A 180 -3.88 24.93 8.86
CA THR A 180 -4.04 26.15 8.07
C THR A 180 -5.50 26.50 7.84
N MET A 181 -6.32 25.55 7.37
CA MET A 181 -7.76 25.78 7.16
C MET A 181 -8.50 26.12 8.46
N LEU A 182 -8.12 25.50 9.58
CA LEU A 182 -8.71 25.82 10.89
C LEU A 182 -8.35 27.24 11.35
N CYS A 183 -7.14 27.72 11.07
CA CYS A 183 -6.75 29.09 11.35
C CYS A 183 -7.55 30.08 10.50
N GLU A 184 -7.64 29.85 9.18
CA GLU A 184 -8.40 30.69 8.25
C GLU A 184 -9.88 30.77 8.64
N THR A 185 -10.55 29.62 8.83
CA THR A 185 -11.96 29.58 9.22
C THR A 185 -12.24 30.24 10.58
N LYS A 186 -11.31 30.12 11.54
CA LYS A 186 -11.41 30.81 12.83
C LYS A 186 -11.32 32.33 12.67
N GLU A 187 -10.43 32.81 11.79
CA GLU A 187 -10.29 34.24 11.49
C GLU A 187 -11.52 34.78 10.76
N GLU A 188 -12.04 34.04 9.78
CA GLU A 188 -13.28 34.37 9.08
C GLU A 188 -14.44 34.53 10.07
N LEU A 189 -14.71 33.52 10.90
CA LEU A 189 -15.78 33.57 11.91
C LEU A 189 -15.62 34.73 12.89
N LYS A 190 -14.39 35.09 13.24
CA LYS A 190 -14.11 36.25 14.10
C LYS A 190 -14.50 37.56 13.39
N CYS A 191 -14.15 37.70 12.11
CA CYS A 191 -14.53 38.85 11.29
C CYS A 191 -16.05 38.95 11.13
N GLU A 192 -16.74 37.83 10.87
CA GLU A 192 -18.20 37.81 10.75
C GLU A 192 -18.90 38.21 12.05
N LEU A 193 -18.43 37.69 13.18
CA LEU A 193 -18.95 38.04 14.50
C LEU A 193 -18.78 39.54 14.78
N GLN A 194 -17.64 40.11 14.41
CA GLN A 194 -17.37 41.53 14.61
C GLN A 194 -18.29 42.40 13.75
N ARG A 195 -18.45 42.06 12.46
CA ARG A 195 -19.40 42.72 11.55
C ARG A 195 -20.83 42.66 12.07
N GLY A 196 -21.28 41.50 12.55
CA GLY A 196 -22.60 41.35 13.14
C GLY A 196 -22.81 42.21 14.39
N LYS A 197 -21.78 42.38 15.24
CA LYS A 197 -21.84 43.30 16.39
C LYS A 197 -21.99 44.76 15.95
N GLU A 198 -21.28 45.17 14.91
CA GLU A 198 -21.36 46.52 14.36
C GLU A 198 -22.75 46.81 13.76
N GLU A 199 -23.30 45.87 13.00
CA GLU A 199 -24.66 45.97 12.47
C GLU A 199 -25.71 46.10 13.57
N VAL A 200 -25.59 45.32 14.64
CA VAL A 200 -26.48 45.42 15.81
C VAL A 200 -26.36 46.77 16.49
N ASN A 201 -25.15 47.32 16.61
CA ASN A 201 -24.96 48.65 17.20
C ASN A 201 -25.62 49.74 16.34
N ILE A 202 -25.43 49.70 15.02
CA ILE A 202 -26.08 50.62 14.09
C ILE A 202 -27.61 50.50 14.20
N MET A 203 -28.15 49.28 14.29
CA MET A 203 -29.58 49.08 14.46
C MET A 203 -30.11 49.61 15.79
N LYS A 204 -29.33 49.49 16.87
CA LYS A 204 -29.69 50.08 18.18
C LYS A 204 -29.74 51.60 18.12
N GLU A 205 -28.77 52.24 17.47
CA GLU A 205 -28.75 53.70 17.29
C GLU A 205 -29.98 54.17 16.51
N LYS A 206 -30.28 53.54 15.36
CA LYS A 206 -31.50 53.83 14.58
C LYS A 206 -32.79 53.64 15.37
N LEU A 207 -32.86 52.58 16.18
CA LEU A 207 -34.02 52.33 17.02
C LEU A 207 -34.22 53.45 18.06
N GLU A 208 -33.13 53.97 18.64
CA GLU A 208 -33.19 55.05 19.61
C GLU A 208 -33.54 56.40 18.97
N GLU A 209 -33.07 56.65 17.74
CA GLU A 209 -33.51 57.80 16.95
C GLU A 209 -35.02 57.76 16.67
N GLU A 210 -35.54 56.61 16.23
CA GLU A 210 -36.98 56.44 15.98
C GLU A 210 -37.80 56.56 17.27
N ARG A 211 -37.33 56.01 18.38
CA ARG A 211 -37.97 56.21 19.70
C ARG A 211 -38.06 57.69 20.05
N SER A 212 -36.98 58.43 19.84
CA SER A 212 -36.95 59.88 20.08
C SER A 212 -37.92 60.64 19.15
N ARG A 213 -38.05 60.23 17.88
CA ARG A 213 -39.03 60.80 16.94
C ARG A 213 -40.47 60.55 17.39
N VAL A 214 -40.79 59.31 17.76
CA VAL A 214 -42.12 58.93 18.25
C VAL A 214 -42.47 59.72 19.52
N GLN A 215 -41.51 59.89 20.43
CA GLN A 215 -41.73 60.66 21.66
C GLN A 215 -42.06 62.14 21.36
N LYS A 216 -41.38 62.76 20.39
CA LYS A 216 -41.71 64.14 19.95
C LYS A 216 -43.11 64.23 19.38
N LEU A 217 -43.48 63.31 18.47
CA LEU A 217 -44.82 63.29 17.86
C LEU A 217 -45.92 63.07 18.90
N GLN A 218 -45.67 62.28 19.95
CA GLN A 218 -46.62 62.11 21.05
C GLN A 218 -46.86 63.40 21.83
N VAL A 219 -45.82 64.20 22.06
CA VAL A 219 -45.93 65.52 22.71
C VAL A 219 -46.71 66.49 21.83
N GLU A 220 -46.39 66.56 20.53
CA GLU A 220 -47.10 67.40 19.57
C GLU A 220 -48.59 67.02 19.47
N LEU A 221 -48.90 65.73 19.36
CA LEU A 221 -50.27 65.23 19.34
C LEU A 221 -51.04 65.58 20.63
N ALA A 222 -50.39 65.53 21.79
CA ALA A 222 -51.01 65.93 23.05
C ALA A 222 -51.31 67.43 23.10
N ALA A 223 -50.41 68.28 22.60
CA ALA A 223 -50.61 69.71 22.51
C ALA A 223 -51.76 70.06 21.57
N GLU A 224 -51.83 69.42 20.40
CA GLU A 224 -52.89 69.65 19.42
C GLU A 224 -54.26 69.18 19.90
N LYS A 225 -54.31 68.03 20.61
CA LYS A 225 -55.54 67.59 21.29
C LYS A 225 -56.01 68.59 22.35
N SER A 226 -55.09 69.13 23.14
CA SER A 226 -55.42 70.17 24.13
C SER A 226 -55.99 71.40 23.44
N HIS A 227 -55.34 71.89 22.38
CA HIS A 227 -55.79 73.06 21.63
C HIS A 227 -57.17 72.85 20.98
N SER A 228 -57.40 71.68 20.38
CA SER A 228 -58.70 71.32 19.82
C SER A 228 -59.79 71.27 20.88
N SER A 229 -59.48 70.78 22.09
CA SER A 229 -60.43 70.80 23.21
C SER A 229 -60.82 72.22 23.59
N THR A 230 -59.84 73.14 23.65
CA THR A 230 -60.08 74.55 23.98
C THR A 230 -60.96 75.22 22.93
N LEU A 231 -60.66 75.03 21.64
CA LEU A 231 -61.48 75.55 20.55
C LEU A 231 -62.91 74.97 20.58
N GLN A 232 -63.07 73.70 20.92
CA GLN A 232 -64.38 73.06 21.04
C GLN A 232 -65.20 73.69 22.19
N GLU A 233 -64.58 73.97 23.33
CA GLU A 233 -65.20 74.68 24.46
C GLU A 233 -65.63 76.10 24.06
N GLU A 234 -64.75 76.86 23.39
CA GLU A 234 -65.06 78.20 22.89
C GLU A 234 -66.24 78.19 21.90
N LEU A 235 -66.26 77.21 20.99
CA LEU A 235 -67.31 77.08 19.98
C LEU A 235 -68.65 76.72 20.62
N ASN A 236 -68.65 75.86 21.65
CA ASN A 236 -69.84 75.56 22.43
C ASN A 236 -70.35 76.79 23.20
N ALA A 237 -69.47 77.54 23.86
CA ALA A 237 -69.84 78.77 24.56
C ALA A 237 -70.44 79.82 23.60
N ALA A 238 -69.86 79.97 22.41
CA ALA A 238 -70.40 80.87 21.38
C ALA A 238 -71.79 80.44 20.88
N ARG A 239 -72.04 79.13 20.75
CA ARG A 239 -73.37 78.60 20.40
C ARG A 239 -74.40 78.89 21.49
N GLU A 240 -74.06 78.67 22.76
CA GLU A 240 -74.93 78.96 23.91
C GLU A 240 -75.28 80.46 24.00
N ALA A 241 -74.30 81.33 23.79
CA ALA A 241 -74.52 82.78 23.73
C ALA A 241 -75.48 83.16 22.59
N ALA A 242 -75.34 82.56 21.41
CA ALA A 242 -76.24 82.81 20.28
C ALA A 242 -77.67 82.33 20.54
N THR A 243 -77.86 81.17 21.19
CA THR A 243 -79.19 80.67 21.56
C THR A 243 -79.88 81.55 22.59
N ASN A 244 -79.16 82.04 23.60
CA ASN A 244 -79.72 82.95 24.61
C ASN A 244 -80.15 84.30 24.02
N HIS A 245 -79.43 84.81 23.03
CA HIS A 245 -79.79 86.06 22.33
C HIS A 245 -81.02 85.93 21.41
N GLN A 246 -81.34 84.73 20.92
CA GLN A 246 -82.57 84.48 20.14
C GLN A 246 -83.82 84.38 21.03
N SER A 247 -83.71 83.86 22.26
CA SER A 247 -84.82 83.83 23.22
C SER A 247 -85.20 85.22 23.75
N ASP A 248 -84.25 86.16 23.83
CA ASP A 248 -84.48 87.51 24.36
C ASP A 248 -85.15 88.47 23.36
N ARG A 249 -85.19 88.12 22.06
CA ARG A 249 -85.87 88.90 21.01
C ARG A 249 -87.29 88.44 20.69
N GLY A 250 -87.78 87.39 21.37
CA GLY A 250 -89.07 86.75 21.10
C GLY A 250 -90.14 86.93 22.18
N SER A 251 -89.90 87.72 23.23
CA SER A 251 -90.90 88.08 24.25
C SER A 251 -91.46 89.48 24.04
#